data_AF-A0A1Q7P4K5-F1
#
_entry.id   AF-A0A1Q7P4K5-F1
#
_cell.length_a   1.000
_cell.length_b   1.000
_cell.length_c   1.000
_cell.angle_alpha   90.00
_cell.angle_beta   90.00
_cell.angle_gamma   90.00
#
_symmetry.space_group_name_H-M   'P 1'
#
loop_
_entity.id
_entity.type
_entity.pdbx_description
1 polymer ?
#
loop_
_entity_poly.entity_id
_entity_poly.type
_entity_poly.pdbx_seq_one_letter_code
_entity_poly.pdbx_strand_id
1 'polypeptide(L)'
;MTTLQASSQWDGFTVNDSDAVFADDDGVLFVASNSIEDVLKVAKSISSVERHQAESIQAGKKLSEQLAFDRYLTKRTSDPSYTFGRHLKERGGAIEE
;
A
#
# COMPACT_ATOMS: atom_id res chain seq x y z
N MET A 1 -4.06 26.91 -31.09
CA MET A 1 -3.06 25.83 -31.21
C MET A 1 -3.52 24.71 -30.32
N THR A 2 -3.98 23.61 -30.89
CA THR A 2 -4.35 22.42 -30.11
C THR A 2 -3.06 21.70 -29.77
N THR A 3 -2.64 21.74 -28.52
CA THR A 3 -1.49 20.96 -28.06
C THR A 3 -1.86 19.48 -28.21
N LEU A 4 -1.17 18.76 -29.09
CA LEU A 4 -1.28 17.31 -29.15
C LEU A 4 -0.66 16.77 -27.87
N GLN A 5 -1.47 16.21 -26.99
CA GLN A 5 -1.00 15.52 -25.80
C GLN A 5 -0.40 14.18 -26.23
N ALA A 6 0.87 13.95 -25.91
CA ALA A 6 1.50 12.68 -26.23
C ALA A 6 0.97 11.61 -25.26
N SER A 7 0.51 10.48 -25.79
CA SER A 7 0.03 9.35 -25.00
C SER A 7 0.57 8.03 -25.52
N SER A 8 0.58 7.01 -24.65
CA SER A 8 1.01 5.65 -24.95
C SER A 8 0.18 4.65 -24.16
N GLN A 9 -0.04 3.48 -24.75
CA GLN A 9 -0.72 2.38 -24.07
C GLN A 9 0.33 1.48 -23.42
N TRP A 10 0.16 1.24 -22.12
CA TRP A 10 0.98 0.31 -21.33
C TRP A 10 0.02 -0.69 -20.70
N ASP A 11 0.12 -1.97 -21.06
CA ASP A 11 -0.67 -3.08 -20.51
C ASP A 11 -2.15 -2.76 -20.18
N GLY A 12 -2.83 -2.08 -21.10
CA GLY A 12 -4.26 -1.72 -20.97
C GLY A 12 -4.57 -0.38 -20.29
N PHE A 13 -3.58 0.35 -19.76
CA PHE A 13 -3.74 1.72 -19.26
C PHE A 13 -3.09 2.76 -20.19
N THR A 14 -3.70 3.95 -20.26
CA THR A 14 -3.16 5.09 -21.02
C THR A 14 -2.26 5.90 -20.11
N VAL A 15 -1.01 6.09 -20.53
CA VAL A 15 -0.06 7.03 -19.93
C VAL A 15 0.09 8.22 -20.85
N ASN A 16 0.23 9.40 -20.28
CA ASN A 16 0.44 10.63 -21.03
C ASN A 16 1.57 11.49 -20.42
N ASP A 17 1.99 12.52 -21.15
CA ASP A 17 3.08 13.42 -20.77
C ASP A 17 2.85 14.23 -19.47
N SER A 18 1.64 14.24 -18.93
CA SER A 18 1.31 14.86 -17.65
C SER A 18 1.35 13.90 -16.45
N ASP A 19 1.60 12.61 -16.65
CA ASP A 19 1.70 11.67 -15.54
C ASP A 19 3.08 11.76 -14.88
N ALA A 20 3.11 11.76 -13.55
CA ALA A 20 4.36 11.56 -12.81
C ALA A 20 4.75 10.08 -12.84
N VAL A 21 6.05 9.84 -12.93
CA VAL A 21 6.62 8.49 -12.98
C VAL A 21 7.47 8.25 -11.73
N PHE A 22 7.14 7.19 -11.00
CA PHE A 22 7.96 6.66 -9.91
C PHE A 22 8.54 5.32 -10.37
N ALA A 23 9.83 5.10 -10.17
CA ALA A 23 10.50 3.88 -10.60
C ALA A 23 11.62 3.50 -9.64
N ASP A 24 11.72 2.20 -9.36
CA ASP A 24 12.79 1.57 -8.60
C ASP A 24 13.05 0.15 -9.12
N ASP A 25 13.76 -0.67 -8.35
CA ASP A 25 14.11 -2.04 -8.73
C ASP A 25 12.89 -2.99 -8.74
N ASP A 26 11.77 -2.60 -8.12
CA ASP A 26 10.53 -3.40 -8.07
C ASP A 26 9.58 -3.07 -9.24
N GLY A 27 9.70 -1.89 -9.85
CA GLY A 27 8.97 -1.57 -11.08
C GLY A 27 8.75 -0.08 -11.33
N VAL A 28 7.67 0.22 -12.07
CA VAL A 28 7.31 1.58 -12.48
C VAL A 28 5.83 1.83 -12.17
N LEU A 29 5.54 2.98 -11.57
CA LEU A 29 4.19 3.49 -11.31
C LEU A 29 3.99 4.82 -12.04
N PHE A 30 2.90 4.91 -12.79
CA PHE A 30 2.43 6.14 -13.43
C PHE A 30 1.27 6.72 -12.62
N VAL A 31 1.38 7.99 -12.24
CA VAL A 31 0.39 8.67 -11.39
C VAL A 31 -0.05 9.95 -12.09
N ALA A 32 -1.37 10.09 -12.29
CA ALA A 32 -1.93 11.33 -12.83
C ALA A 32 -1.52 12.53 -11.96
N SER A 33 -1.06 13.62 -12.57
CA SER A 33 -0.50 14.77 -11.84
C SER A 33 -1.42 15.32 -10.75
N ASN A 34 -2.73 15.30 -10.98
CA ASN A 34 -3.74 15.77 -10.03
C ASN A 34 -3.95 14.83 -8.82
N SER A 35 -3.39 13.62 -8.83
CA SER A 35 -3.50 12.63 -7.74
C SER A 35 -2.20 12.45 -6.96
N ILE A 36 -1.11 13.11 -7.35
CA ILE A 36 0.21 12.94 -6.72
C ILE A 36 0.16 13.22 -5.21
N GLU A 37 -0.50 14.29 -4.80
CA GLU A 37 -0.55 14.66 -3.37
C GLU A 37 -1.26 13.60 -2.53
N ASP A 38 -2.37 13.06 -3.02
CA ASP A 38 -3.12 12.00 -2.34
C ASP A 38 -2.32 10.70 -2.27
N VAL A 39 -1.67 10.32 -3.38
CA VAL A 39 -0.80 9.13 -3.42
C VAL A 39 0.36 9.28 -2.43
N LEU A 40 1.05 10.42 -2.41
CA LEU A 40 2.17 10.66 -1.49
C LEU A 40 1.71 10.68 -0.03
N LYS A 41 0.52 11.19 0.26
CA LYS A 41 -0.07 11.18 1.61
C LYS A 41 -0.28 9.74 2.10
N VAL A 42 -0.86 8.88 1.27
CA VAL A 42 -1.06 7.46 1.59
C VAL A 42 0.29 6.75 1.70
N ALA A 43 1.19 6.93 0.74
CA ALA A 43 2.52 6.33 0.73
C ALA A 43 3.33 6.69 1.99
N LYS A 44 3.24 7.92 2.48
CA LYS A 44 3.90 8.35 3.72
C LYS A 44 3.33 7.63 4.95
N SER A 45 2.02 7.39 4.99
CA SER A 45 1.39 6.61 6.05
C SER A 45 1.89 5.16 6.06
N ILE A 46 1.93 4.54 4.88
CA ILE A 46 2.43 3.18 4.66
C ILE A 46 3.89 3.07 5.12
N SER A 47 4.77 3.93 4.59
CA SER A 47 6.20 3.93 4.91
C SER A 47 6.46 4.12 6.41
N SER A 48 5.66 4.94 7.09
CA SER A 48 5.74 5.09 8.55
C SER A 48 5.43 3.76 9.26
N VAL A 49 4.32 3.10 8.92
CA VAL A 49 3.93 1.82 9.52
C VAL A 49 5.01 0.76 9.30
N GLU A 50 5.49 0.61 8.07
CA GLU A 50 6.52 -0.36 7.71
C GLU A 50 7.84 -0.09 8.45
N ARG A 51 8.22 1.18 8.62
CA ARG A 51 9.42 1.53 9.37
C ARG A 51 9.31 1.12 10.85
N HIS A 52 8.18 1.40 11.50
CA HIS A 52 7.96 0.97 12.88
C HIS A 52 7.96 -0.56 13.01
N GLN A 53 7.41 -1.27 12.02
CA GLN A 53 7.44 -2.73 11.98
C GLN A 53 8.88 -3.25 11.84
N ALA A 54 9.66 -2.69 10.92
CA ALA A 54 11.06 -3.04 10.70
C ALA A 54 11.92 -2.78 11.95
N GLU A 55 11.77 -1.62 12.59
CA GLU A 55 12.45 -1.28 13.83
C GLU A 55 12.09 -2.26 14.97
N SER A 56 10.81 -2.63 15.08
CA SER A 56 10.36 -3.62 16.07
C SER A 56 10.91 -5.03 15.80
N ILE A 57 11.02 -5.43 14.51
CA ILE A 57 11.65 -6.69 14.11
C ILE A 57 13.13 -6.68 14.51
N GLN A 58 13.84 -5.58 14.23
CA GLN A 58 15.24 -5.41 14.62
C GLN A 58 15.43 -5.47 16.15
N ALA A 59 14.44 -5.01 16.92
CA ALA A 59 14.40 -5.14 18.38
C ALA A 59 14.00 -6.55 18.88
N GLY A 60 13.81 -7.52 17.99
CA GLY A 60 13.52 -8.93 18.33
C GLY A 60 12.04 -9.28 18.44
N LYS A 61 11.12 -8.35 18.17
CA LYS A 61 9.68 -8.61 18.21
C LYS A 61 9.20 -9.16 16.86
N LYS A 62 8.60 -10.35 16.86
CA LYS A 62 8.16 -11.01 15.61
C LYS A 62 7.01 -10.24 14.96
N LEU A 63 6.94 -10.24 13.63
CA LEU A 63 5.83 -9.64 12.90
C LEU A 63 4.47 -10.25 13.32
N SER A 64 4.42 -11.57 13.57
CA SER A 64 3.21 -12.24 14.07
C SER A 64 2.70 -11.65 15.40
N GLU A 65 3.61 -11.26 16.29
CA GLU A 65 3.28 -10.62 17.58
C GLU A 65 2.82 -9.18 17.36
N GLN A 66 3.46 -8.45 16.44
CA GLN A 66 3.09 -7.08 16.07
C GLN A 66 1.67 -7.03 15.47
N LEU A 67 1.33 -8.02 14.64
CA LEU A 67 0.02 -8.17 14.01
C LEU A 67 -1.01 -8.88 14.91
N ALA A 68 -0.62 -9.33 16.11
CA ALA A 68 -1.45 -10.13 17.01
C ALA A 68 -2.12 -11.34 16.31
N PHE A 69 -1.34 -12.05 15.51
CA PHE A 69 -1.82 -13.13 14.65
C PHE A 69 -2.61 -14.22 15.41
N ASP A 70 -2.23 -14.52 16.66
CA ASP A 70 -2.97 -15.47 17.51
C ASP A 70 -4.41 -15.04 17.79
N ARG A 71 -4.64 -13.73 17.93
CA ARG A 71 -5.99 -13.16 18.10
C ARG A 71 -6.81 -13.30 16.83
N TYR A 72 -6.18 -13.08 15.67
CA TYR A 72 -6.81 -13.33 14.38
C TYR A 72 -7.22 -14.81 14.25
N LEU A 73 -6.31 -15.75 14.51
CA LEU A 73 -6.60 -17.19 14.43
C LEU A 73 -7.74 -17.57 15.37
N THR A 74 -7.70 -17.10 16.62
CA THR A 74 -8.77 -17.35 17.61
C THR A 74 -10.13 -16.85 17.11
N LYS A 75 -10.20 -15.62 16.60
CA LYS A 75 -11.44 -15.05 16.05
C LYS A 75 -11.92 -15.82 14.83
N ARG A 76 -11.01 -16.20 13.93
CA ARG A 76 -11.35 -16.93 12.70
C ARG A 76 -11.83 -18.36 12.98
N THR A 77 -11.37 -19.00 14.05
CA THR A 77 -11.92 -20.29 14.50
C THR A 77 -13.39 -20.16 14.91
N SER A 78 -13.77 -19.09 15.61
CA SER A 78 -15.17 -18.84 16.01
C SER A 78 -16.04 -18.29 14.87
N ASP A 79 -15.44 -17.54 13.96
CA ASP A 79 -16.09 -16.92 12.81
C ASP A 79 -15.21 -17.11 11.56
N PRO A 80 -15.43 -18.18 10.77
CA PRO A 80 -14.64 -18.45 9.57
C PRO A 80 -14.69 -17.34 8.51
N SER A 81 -15.68 -16.44 8.57
CA SER A 81 -15.79 -15.28 7.68
C SER A 81 -14.87 -14.11 8.07
N TYR A 82 -14.28 -14.15 9.28
CA TYR A 82 -13.33 -13.14 9.73
C TYR A 82 -11.99 -13.27 8.99
N THR A 83 -11.81 -12.45 7.96
CA THR A 83 -10.61 -12.44 7.13
C THR A 83 -9.42 -11.75 7.80
N PHE A 84 -8.22 -12.07 7.35
CA PHE A 84 -7.01 -11.40 7.83
C PHE A 84 -7.00 -9.91 7.46
N GLY A 85 -7.46 -9.55 6.26
CA GLY A 85 -7.60 -8.14 5.86
C GLY A 85 -8.52 -7.36 6.80
N ARG A 86 -9.67 -7.92 7.19
CA ARG A 86 -10.55 -7.31 8.21
C ARG A 86 -9.83 -7.12 9.53
N HIS A 87 -9.04 -8.11 9.97
CA HIS A 87 -8.24 -8.02 11.19
C HIS A 87 -7.22 -6.88 11.15
N LEU A 88 -6.53 -6.71 10.02
CA LEU A 88 -5.56 -5.64 9.83
C LEU A 88 -6.23 -4.26 9.81
N LYS A 89 -7.37 -4.12 9.10
CA LYS A 89 -8.16 -2.87 9.04
C LYS A 89 -8.62 -2.43 10.44
N GLU A 90 -9.16 -3.35 11.23
CA GLU A 90 -9.59 -3.08 12.62
C GLU A 90 -8.44 -2.63 13.54
N ARG A 91 -7.19 -3.01 13.23
CA ARG A 91 -6.01 -2.65 14.03
C ARG A 91 -5.26 -1.41 13.53
N GLY A 92 -5.67 -0.83 12.40
CA GLY A 92 -4.88 0.19 11.70
C GLY A 92 -3.56 -0.36 11.13
N GLY A 93 -3.45 -1.69 11.00
CA GLY A 93 -2.31 -2.37 10.39
C GLY A 93 -2.45 -2.61 8.89
N ALA A 94 -3.59 -2.22 8.31
CA ALA A 94 -3.81 -2.37 6.88
C ALA A 94 -3.25 -1.15 6.15
N ILE A 95 -2.16 -1.42 5.43
CA ILE A 95 -1.71 -0.68 4.26
C ILE A 95 -2.77 -0.77 3.13
N GLU A 96 -3.75 -1.68 3.24
CA GLU A 96 -4.86 -1.87 2.30
C GLU A 96 -6.12 -1.12 2.72
N GLU A 97 -6.58 -0.19 1.88
CA GLU A 97 -7.89 0.48 1.96
C GLU A 97 -9.07 -0.46 1.67
#